data_AF-A0A956YA32-F1
#
_entry.id   AF-A0A956YA32-F1
#
_cell.length_a   1.000
_cell.length_b   1.000
_cell.length_c   1.000
_cell.angle_alpha   90.00
_cell.angle_beta   90.00
_cell.angle_gamma   90.00
#
_symmetry.space_group_name_H-M   'P 1'
#
loop_
_entity.id
_entity.type
_entity.pdbx_description
1 polymer ?
#
loop_
_entity_poly.entity_id
_entity_poly.type
_entity_poly.pdbx_seq_one_letter_code
_entity_poly.pdbx_strand_id
1 'polypeptide(L)'
;MVSLPRRRWLLLALLLLVAAIALVIASRMSISAADAHLIWQIYPHDWPNLDAGASAAVRSVLGDFQQVWERRTEIWPLYPLLLNAWALVFGESQLALRLPNILSGLLALAALAHLLKNTPYRLIWITLVAALLVPWPMLRLGPAALALGLSLWSVLLFIRWRQFPVRWRFILYLLPTIAMLLTGWIGWLVLLAELAYVVVPWLRTEQNGKRWLYGTIVALLIMGIVPLISDSLPQPQPDWQGIVHWAADERDSSAVALYVLPDDHPLIYYDRQVGLLDAIAINLGWQQFTPAQIDDIVRRLQNQPVIWVLVTTDAYGQGVHDIAAEGRQQVVSQVADDVLIARYDLE
;
A
#
# COMPACT_ATOMS: atom_id res chain seq x y z
N MET A 1 -3.95 32.06 -31.71
CA MET A 1 -4.22 31.29 -30.47
C MET A 1 -5.28 30.23 -30.79
N VAL A 2 -4.89 28.97 -30.90
CA VAL A 2 -5.85 27.86 -31.12
C VAL A 2 -6.55 27.60 -29.79
N SER A 3 -7.87 27.85 -29.72
CA SER A 3 -8.64 27.57 -28.52
C SER A 3 -8.56 26.07 -28.23
N LEU A 4 -7.94 25.71 -27.10
CA LEU A 4 -8.00 24.35 -26.60
C LEU A 4 -9.48 23.96 -26.49
N PRO A 5 -9.92 22.84 -27.10
CA PRO A 5 -11.33 22.50 -27.15
C PRO A 5 -11.85 22.33 -25.72
N ARG A 6 -12.95 23.04 -25.38
CA ARG A 6 -13.62 23.13 -24.07
C ARG A 6 -13.70 21.80 -23.29
N ARG A 7 -13.78 20.67 -24.00
CA ARG A 7 -13.78 19.30 -23.43
C ARG A 7 -12.51 18.93 -22.68
N ARG A 8 -11.32 19.41 -23.09
CA ARG A 8 -10.04 19.10 -22.42
C ARG A 8 -9.97 19.74 -21.03
N TRP A 9 -10.44 20.97 -20.90
CA TRP A 9 -10.50 21.68 -19.63
C TRP A 9 -11.47 21.02 -18.64
N LEU A 10 -12.61 20.53 -19.12
CA LEU A 10 -13.55 19.79 -18.28
C LEU A 10 -12.95 18.48 -17.76
N LEU A 11 -12.24 17.72 -18.62
CA LEU A 11 -11.56 16.49 -18.19
C LEU A 11 -10.48 16.78 -17.15
N LEU A 12 -9.65 17.80 -17.39
CA LEU A 12 -8.61 18.20 -16.45
C LEU A 12 -9.21 18.62 -15.10
N ALA A 13 -10.26 19.45 -15.11
CA ALA A 13 -10.95 19.87 -13.90
C ALA A 13 -11.54 18.67 -13.13
N LEU A 14 -12.11 17.69 -13.84
CA LEU A 14 -12.62 16.46 -13.22
C LEU A 14 -11.48 15.63 -12.59
N LEU A 15 -10.36 15.46 -13.29
CA LEU A 15 -9.19 14.73 -12.75
C LEU A 15 -8.63 15.42 -11.51
N LEU A 16 -8.54 16.75 -11.52
CA LEU A 16 -8.10 17.54 -10.36
C LEU A 16 -9.08 17.43 -9.19
N LEU A 17 -10.39 17.43 -9.47
CA LEU A 17 -11.41 17.22 -8.43
C LEU A 17 -11.31 15.83 -7.81
N VAL A 18 -11.15 14.79 -8.62
CA VAL A 18 -10.94 13.41 -8.14
C VAL A 18 -9.65 13.31 -7.32
N ALA A 19 -8.57 13.96 -7.76
CA ALA A 19 -7.32 14.03 -7.01
C ALA A 19 -7.52 14.69 -5.64
N ALA A 20 -8.22 15.82 -5.58
CA ALA A 20 -8.48 16.54 -4.34
C ALA A 20 -9.36 15.73 -3.37
N ILE A 21 -10.42 15.09 -3.88
CA ILE A 21 -11.26 14.21 -3.07
C ILE A 21 -10.45 13.02 -2.55
N ALA A 22 -9.65 12.38 -3.41
CA ALA A 22 -8.80 11.27 -3.02
C ALA A 22 -7.78 11.68 -1.95
N LEU A 23 -7.18 12.87 -2.09
CA LEU A 23 -6.24 13.42 -1.11
C LEU A 23 -6.91 13.65 0.26
N VAL A 24 -8.12 14.22 0.27
CA VAL A 24 -8.87 14.46 1.51
C VAL A 24 -9.23 13.14 2.19
N ILE A 25 -9.71 12.14 1.45
CA ILE A 25 -10.05 10.83 2.01
C ILE A 25 -8.78 10.11 2.49
N ALA A 26 -7.71 10.12 1.68
CA ALA A 26 -6.43 9.54 2.02
C ALA A 26 -5.74 10.23 3.21
N SER A 27 -6.11 11.47 3.57
CA SER A 27 -5.60 12.09 4.80
C SER A 27 -6.31 11.60 6.07
N ARG A 28 -7.42 10.86 5.93
CA ARG A 28 -8.27 10.44 7.05
C ARG A 28 -8.34 8.94 7.27
N MET A 29 -7.88 8.13 6.32
CA MET A 29 -7.87 6.67 6.47
C MET A 29 -6.68 6.21 7.31
N SER A 30 -6.89 5.33 8.28
CA SER A 30 -5.78 4.64 8.96
C SER A 30 -5.02 3.75 7.97
N ILE A 31 -3.72 3.62 8.19
CA ILE A 31 -2.84 2.58 7.64
C ILE A 31 -3.31 1.21 8.11
N SER A 32 -3.41 0.30 7.15
CA SER A 32 -3.77 -1.10 7.36
C SER A 32 -2.61 -1.96 7.88
N ALA A 33 -2.90 -3.19 8.33
CA ALA A 33 -1.90 -4.23 8.56
C ALA A 33 -1.01 -4.49 7.34
N ALA A 34 -1.63 -4.63 6.16
CA ALA A 34 -0.89 -4.82 4.92
C ALA A 34 -0.03 -3.60 4.55
N ASP A 35 -0.56 -2.39 4.78
CA ASP A 35 0.13 -1.13 4.53
C ASP A 35 1.33 -0.98 5.49
N ALA A 36 1.16 -1.28 6.77
CA ALA A 36 2.20 -1.22 7.79
C ALA A 36 3.30 -2.25 7.54
N HIS A 37 2.91 -3.48 7.18
CA HIS A 37 3.86 -4.52 6.79
C HIS A 37 4.68 -4.09 5.56
N LEU A 38 4.02 -3.52 4.55
CA LEU A 38 4.69 -3.01 3.36
C LEU A 38 5.66 -1.87 3.70
N ILE A 39 5.24 -0.93 4.55
CA ILE A 39 6.10 0.14 5.08
C ILE A 39 7.31 -0.48 5.80
N TRP A 40 7.10 -1.40 6.73
CA TRP A 40 8.17 -2.05 7.49
C TRP A 40 9.18 -2.77 6.59
N GLN A 41 8.71 -3.44 5.54
CA GLN A 41 9.58 -4.07 4.55
C GLN A 41 10.41 -3.07 3.74
N ILE A 42 9.91 -1.85 3.56
CA ILE A 42 10.53 -0.79 2.77
C ILE A 42 11.53 0.02 3.60
N TYR A 43 11.30 0.17 4.90
CA TYR A 43 12.16 0.93 5.80
C TYR A 43 13.10 -0.01 6.57
N PRO A 44 14.33 -0.25 6.07
CA PRO A 44 15.38 -0.74 6.94
C PRO A 44 15.55 0.24 8.11
N HIS A 45 15.86 -0.29 9.30
CA HIS A 45 15.91 0.49 10.54
C HIS A 45 17.00 1.58 10.56
N ASP A 46 17.85 1.62 9.53
CA ASP A 46 18.92 2.60 9.36
C ASP A 46 18.58 3.56 8.22
N TRP A 47 18.01 4.72 8.57
CA TRP A 47 17.79 5.80 7.61
C TRP A 47 19.12 6.21 6.96
N PRO A 48 19.21 6.27 5.63
CA PRO A 48 20.43 6.73 4.98
C PRO A 48 20.68 8.17 5.39
N ASN A 49 21.88 8.43 5.90
CA ASN A 49 22.30 9.78 6.24
C ASN A 49 22.33 10.63 4.95
N LEU A 50 21.29 11.42 4.72
CA LEU A 50 21.13 12.25 3.53
C LEU A 50 22.22 13.35 3.45
N ASP A 51 22.81 13.72 4.58
CA ASP A 51 23.93 14.66 4.64
C ASP A 51 25.22 14.07 4.02
N ALA A 52 25.28 12.73 3.86
CA ALA A 52 26.36 12.06 3.13
C ALA A 52 26.27 12.24 1.59
N GLY A 53 25.24 12.94 1.11
CA GLY A 53 25.10 13.39 -0.29
C GLY A 53 24.38 12.38 -1.20
N ALA A 54 24.10 12.82 -2.44
CA ALA A 54 23.28 12.07 -3.41
C ALA A 54 23.83 10.67 -3.75
N SER A 55 25.15 10.48 -3.71
CA SER A 55 25.76 9.17 -3.99
C SER A 55 25.55 8.16 -2.85
N ALA A 56 25.38 8.61 -1.61
CA ALA A 56 25.01 7.77 -0.48
C ALA A 56 23.54 7.37 -0.59
N ALA A 57 22.66 8.31 -0.91
CA ALA A 57 21.24 8.04 -1.14
C ALA A 57 21.03 7.00 -2.27
N VAL A 58 21.70 7.16 -3.42
CA VAL A 58 21.63 6.18 -4.52
C VAL A 58 22.13 4.80 -4.10
N ARG A 59 23.22 4.73 -3.33
CA ARG A 59 23.75 3.45 -2.83
C ARG A 59 22.78 2.77 -1.86
N SER A 60 22.11 3.55 -0.99
CA SER A 60 21.05 3.03 -0.12
C SER A 60 19.93 2.43 -0.95
N VAL A 61 19.37 3.18 -1.90
CA VAL A 61 18.29 2.71 -2.77
C VAL A 61 18.68 1.46 -3.55
N LEU A 62 19.94 1.33 -3.99
CA LEU A 62 20.44 0.13 -4.66
C LEU A 62 20.60 -1.06 -3.69
N GLY A 63 21.03 -0.82 -2.45
CA GLY A 63 21.08 -1.84 -1.40
C GLY A 63 19.68 -2.38 -1.07
N ASP A 64 18.71 -1.47 -0.93
CA ASP A 64 17.31 -1.81 -0.68
C ASP A 64 16.72 -2.59 -1.86
N PHE A 65 17.06 -2.21 -3.10
CA PHE A 65 16.66 -2.98 -4.27
C PHE A 65 17.17 -4.42 -4.23
N GLN A 66 18.42 -4.66 -3.82
CA GLN A 66 18.97 -6.00 -3.73
C GLN A 66 18.22 -6.83 -2.68
N GLN A 67 17.95 -6.25 -1.50
CA GLN A 67 17.18 -6.93 -0.45
C GLN A 67 15.75 -7.26 -0.90
N VAL A 68 15.08 -6.32 -1.55
CA VAL A 68 13.74 -6.54 -2.13
C VAL A 68 13.78 -7.60 -3.23
N TRP A 69 14.83 -7.61 -4.06
CA TRP A 69 15.00 -8.59 -5.13
C TRP A 69 15.23 -10.02 -4.61
N GLU A 70 15.94 -10.16 -3.49
CA GLU A 70 16.10 -11.42 -2.79
C GLU A 70 14.75 -11.93 -2.24
N ARG A 71 13.88 -11.02 -1.80
CA ARG A 71 12.50 -11.29 -1.33
C ARG A 71 11.42 -11.27 -2.43
N ARG A 72 11.80 -11.33 -3.71
CA ARG A 72 10.85 -11.19 -4.84
C ARG A 72 9.74 -12.26 -4.89
N THR A 73 9.90 -13.36 -4.18
CA THR A 73 8.87 -14.40 -4.04
C THR A 73 7.69 -13.95 -3.17
N GLU A 74 7.93 -12.97 -2.29
CA GLU A 74 6.96 -12.43 -1.35
C GLU A 74 6.44 -11.06 -1.82
N ILE A 75 7.31 -10.24 -2.42
CA ILE A 75 7.01 -8.84 -2.73
C ILE A 75 7.45 -8.50 -4.16
N TRP A 76 6.59 -7.82 -4.92
CA TRP A 76 6.95 -7.34 -6.25
C TRP A 76 7.90 -6.14 -6.18
N PRO A 77 9.04 -6.16 -6.89
CA PRO A 77 10.16 -5.28 -6.56
C PRO A 77 9.96 -3.81 -6.90
N LEU A 78 9.12 -3.48 -7.88
CA LEU A 78 9.03 -2.10 -8.35
C LEU A 78 8.37 -1.17 -7.32
N TYR A 79 7.31 -1.63 -6.65
CA TYR A 79 6.52 -0.77 -5.78
C TYR A 79 7.30 -0.36 -4.50
N PRO A 80 7.93 -1.29 -3.76
CA PRO A 80 8.80 -0.95 -2.63
C PRO A 80 9.91 0.03 -3.00
N LEU A 81 10.59 -0.20 -4.14
CA LEU A 81 11.65 0.67 -4.61
C LEU A 81 11.15 2.10 -4.88
N LEU A 82 10.01 2.21 -5.56
CA LEU A 82 9.40 3.49 -5.89
C LEU A 82 8.96 4.22 -4.61
N LEU A 83 8.35 3.51 -3.66
CA LEU A 83 7.88 4.11 -2.41
C LEU A 83 9.04 4.55 -1.53
N ASN A 84 10.13 3.77 -1.45
CA ASN A 84 11.35 4.15 -0.74
C ASN A 84 11.97 5.43 -1.33
N ALA A 85 12.23 5.43 -2.64
CA ALA A 85 12.77 6.60 -3.33
C ALA A 85 11.87 7.83 -3.14
N TRP A 86 10.56 7.63 -3.08
CA TRP A 86 9.59 8.69 -2.80
C TRP A 86 9.68 9.20 -1.36
N ALA A 87 9.71 8.31 -0.38
CA ALA A 87 9.82 8.65 1.04
C ALA A 87 11.11 9.42 1.36
N LEU A 88 12.22 9.07 0.73
CA LEU A 88 13.49 9.80 0.88
C LEU A 88 13.39 11.26 0.45
N VAL A 89 12.49 11.58 -0.49
CA VAL A 89 12.33 12.94 -1.03
C VAL A 89 11.22 13.71 -0.31
N PHE A 90 10.11 13.05 0.02
CA PHE A 90 8.89 13.72 0.53
C PHE A 90 8.58 13.42 2.00
N GLY A 91 9.36 12.56 2.65
CA GLY A 91 9.18 12.13 4.03
C GLY A 91 8.14 11.00 4.20
N GLU A 92 7.94 10.60 5.46
CA GLU A 92 7.13 9.42 5.84
C GLU A 92 5.68 9.75 6.22
N SER A 93 5.24 10.99 6.04
CA SER A 93 3.85 11.34 6.37
C SER A 93 2.88 10.42 5.62
N GLN A 94 1.79 10.01 6.26
CA GLN A 94 0.80 9.11 5.64
C GLN A 94 0.33 9.63 4.27
N LEU A 95 0.18 10.96 4.16
CA LEU A 95 -0.18 11.61 2.91
C LEU A 95 0.92 11.48 1.85
N ALA A 96 2.18 11.72 2.22
CA ALA A 96 3.31 11.57 1.30
C ALA A 96 3.40 10.14 0.75
N LEU A 97 3.23 9.13 1.60
CA LEU A 97 3.28 7.72 1.19
C LEU A 97 2.14 7.31 0.26
N ARG A 98 0.96 7.93 0.39
CA ARG A 98 -0.21 7.64 -0.48
C ARG A 98 -0.15 8.38 -1.81
N LEU A 99 0.63 9.46 -1.90
CA LEU A 99 0.69 10.30 -3.09
C LEU A 99 1.09 9.54 -4.38
N PRO A 100 2.07 8.60 -4.38
CA PRO A 100 2.37 7.76 -5.53
C PRO A 100 1.16 7.00 -6.09
N ASN A 101 0.28 6.53 -5.21
CA ASN A 101 -0.92 5.78 -5.60
C ASN A 101 -2.00 6.69 -6.18
N ILE A 102 -2.18 7.87 -5.58
CA ILE A 102 -3.04 8.91 -6.15
C ILE A 102 -2.54 9.29 -7.55
N LEU A 103 -1.24 9.55 -7.72
CA LEU A 103 -0.66 9.89 -9.02
C LEU A 103 -0.84 8.75 -10.04
N SER A 104 -0.64 7.50 -9.62
CA SER A 104 -0.81 6.31 -10.46
C SER A 104 -2.27 6.11 -10.90
N GLY A 105 -3.24 6.33 -10.02
CA GLY A 105 -4.64 6.27 -10.41
C GLY A 105 -5.10 7.45 -11.27
N LEU A 106 -4.52 8.64 -11.10
CA LEU A 106 -4.76 9.74 -12.05
C LEU A 106 -4.20 9.41 -13.43
N LEU A 107 -3.02 8.79 -13.49
CA LEU A 107 -2.46 8.25 -14.73
C LEU A 107 -3.39 7.19 -15.34
N ALA A 108 -3.93 6.28 -14.53
CA ALA A 108 -4.91 5.29 -14.94
C ALA A 108 -6.17 5.94 -15.57
N LEU A 109 -6.77 6.93 -14.89
CA LEU A 109 -7.94 7.66 -15.39
C LEU A 109 -7.64 8.42 -16.68
N ALA A 110 -6.46 9.04 -16.80
CA ALA A 110 -6.05 9.74 -18.00
C ALA A 110 -5.90 8.79 -19.21
N ALA A 111 -5.33 7.59 -18.99
CA ALA A 111 -5.23 6.57 -20.01
C ALA A 111 -6.62 6.04 -20.41
N LEU A 112 -7.49 5.78 -19.42
CA LEU A 112 -8.87 5.34 -19.64
C LEU A 112 -9.69 6.35 -20.45
N ALA A 113 -9.57 7.65 -20.13
CA ALA A 113 -10.22 8.72 -20.88
C ALA A 113 -9.75 8.80 -22.34
N HIS A 114 -8.48 8.50 -22.60
CA HIS A 114 -7.94 8.43 -23.97
C HIS A 114 -8.42 7.21 -24.73
N LEU A 115 -8.51 6.05 -24.07
CA LEU A 115 -9.08 4.84 -24.64
C LEU A 115 -10.54 5.10 -25.02
N LEU A 116 -11.33 5.68 -24.11
CA LEU A 116 -12.73 6.06 -24.27
C LEU A 116 -13.03 6.90 -25.50
N LYS A 117 -12.14 7.84 -25.84
CA LYS A 117 -12.34 8.73 -26.99
C LYS A 117 -12.55 7.97 -28.31
N ASN A 118 -11.99 6.78 -28.42
CA ASN A 118 -12.03 5.96 -29.63
C ASN A 118 -12.95 4.75 -29.50
N THR A 119 -13.68 4.63 -28.39
CA THR A 119 -14.51 3.46 -28.08
C THR A 119 -15.95 3.69 -28.55
N PRO A 120 -16.61 2.70 -29.20
CA PRO A 120 -18.01 2.80 -29.58
C PRO A 120 -18.92 2.97 -28.36
N TYR A 121 -20.06 3.64 -28.56
CA TYR A 121 -21.03 3.98 -27.51
C TYR A 121 -21.47 2.78 -26.64
N ARG A 122 -21.46 1.57 -27.20
CA ARG A 122 -21.87 0.34 -26.51
C ARG A 122 -20.92 -0.10 -25.38
N LEU A 123 -19.67 0.35 -25.40
CA LEU A 123 -18.67 0.00 -24.38
C LEU A 123 -18.49 1.09 -23.32
N ILE A 124 -19.13 2.25 -23.48
CA ILE A 124 -19.04 3.38 -22.54
C ILE A 124 -19.40 2.94 -21.11
N TRP A 125 -20.42 2.08 -20.95
CA TRP A 125 -20.84 1.60 -19.64
C TRP A 125 -19.76 0.80 -18.91
N ILE A 126 -19.10 -0.13 -19.61
CA ILE A 126 -17.99 -0.93 -19.04
C ILE A 126 -16.85 0.00 -18.61
N THR A 127 -16.59 1.04 -19.40
CA THR A 127 -15.51 1.98 -19.11
C THR A 127 -15.88 2.98 -18.01
N LEU A 128 -17.15 3.35 -17.88
CA LEU A 128 -17.67 4.13 -16.74
C LEU A 128 -17.56 3.35 -15.44
N VAL A 129 -17.94 2.06 -15.46
CA VAL A 129 -17.77 1.17 -14.32
C VAL A 129 -16.29 1.05 -13.96
N ALA A 130 -15.41 0.82 -14.94
CA ALA A 130 -13.96 0.86 -14.73
C ALA A 130 -13.49 2.16 -14.06
N ALA A 131 -13.95 3.31 -14.56
CA ALA A 131 -13.58 4.62 -14.03
C ALA A 131 -14.06 4.84 -12.58
N LEU A 132 -15.22 4.30 -12.22
CA LEU A 132 -15.77 4.36 -10.86
C LEU A 132 -14.99 3.49 -9.86
N LEU A 133 -14.26 2.49 -10.35
CA LEU A 133 -13.52 1.55 -9.52
C LEU A 133 -12.05 1.97 -9.29
N VAL A 134 -11.50 2.85 -10.14
CA VAL A 134 -10.13 3.37 -10.03
C VAL A 134 -9.86 4.17 -8.74
N PRO A 135 -10.78 4.99 -8.20
CA PRO A 135 -10.53 5.77 -6.99
C PRO A 135 -10.16 4.91 -5.78
N TRP A 136 -10.59 3.66 -5.75
CA TRP A 136 -10.42 2.84 -4.56
C TRP A 136 -8.96 2.36 -4.36
N PRO A 137 -8.27 1.78 -5.37
CA PRO A 137 -6.83 1.56 -5.32
C PRO A 137 -6.00 2.82 -5.05
N MET A 138 -6.48 4.01 -5.40
CA MET A 138 -5.76 5.29 -5.15
C MET A 138 -5.64 5.62 -3.66
N LEU A 139 -6.55 5.12 -2.84
CA LEU A 139 -6.63 5.46 -1.41
C LEU A 139 -5.80 4.53 -0.52
N ARG A 140 -5.46 3.34 -1.02
CA ARG A 140 -4.68 2.34 -0.29
C ARG A 140 -3.21 2.45 -0.60
N LEU A 141 -2.35 2.09 0.34
CA LEU A 141 -0.95 1.83 0.02
C LEU A 141 -0.84 0.44 -0.62
N GLY A 142 0.03 0.30 -1.62
CA GLY A 142 0.26 -0.98 -2.27
C GLY A 142 0.37 -0.90 -3.79
N PRO A 143 0.78 -2.00 -4.42
CA PRO A 143 1.10 -2.04 -5.85
C PRO A 143 -0.11 -1.87 -6.76
N ALA A 144 -1.34 -1.94 -6.23
CA ALA A 144 -2.55 -2.04 -7.05
C ALA A 144 -2.79 -0.81 -7.94
N ALA A 145 -2.70 0.41 -7.39
CA ALA A 145 -2.87 1.63 -8.18
C ALA A 145 -1.76 1.80 -9.23
N LEU A 146 -0.51 1.49 -8.87
CA LEU A 146 0.63 1.50 -9.78
C LEU A 146 0.43 0.48 -10.92
N ALA A 147 0.09 -0.76 -10.58
CA ALA A 147 -0.20 -1.82 -11.55
C ALA A 147 -1.33 -1.43 -12.49
N LEU A 148 -2.41 -0.84 -11.99
CA LEU A 148 -3.54 -0.37 -12.80
C LEU A 148 -3.11 0.73 -13.77
N GLY A 149 -2.38 1.73 -13.26
CA GLY A 149 -1.84 2.83 -14.05
C GLY A 149 -0.95 2.34 -15.17
N LEU A 150 0.04 1.51 -14.84
CA LEU A 150 0.97 0.94 -15.80
C LEU A 150 0.27 0.03 -16.82
N SER A 151 -0.71 -0.76 -16.40
CA SER A 151 -1.51 -1.62 -17.30
C SER A 151 -2.27 -0.81 -18.33
N LEU A 152 -3.02 0.20 -17.90
CA LEU A 152 -3.81 1.02 -18.83
C LEU A 152 -2.92 1.85 -19.76
N TRP A 153 -1.78 2.32 -19.27
CA TRP A 153 -0.79 3.00 -20.10
C TRP A 153 -0.11 2.06 -21.10
N SER A 154 0.26 0.85 -20.69
CA SER A 154 0.79 -0.20 -21.59
C SER A 154 -0.19 -0.43 -22.74
N VAL A 155 -1.46 -0.72 -22.43
CA VAL A 155 -2.50 -0.97 -23.44
C VAL A 155 -2.70 0.24 -24.37
N LEU A 156 -2.75 1.46 -23.82
CA LEU A 156 -2.89 2.68 -24.62
C LEU A 156 -1.72 2.86 -25.58
N LEU A 157 -0.47 2.74 -25.10
CA LEU A 157 0.72 2.94 -25.91
C LEU A 157 0.91 1.81 -26.92
N PHE A 158 0.56 0.57 -26.56
CA PHE A 158 0.51 -0.57 -27.45
C PHE A 158 -0.41 -0.31 -28.64
N ILE A 159 -1.65 0.13 -28.39
CA ILE A 159 -2.61 0.48 -29.45
C ILE A 159 -2.04 1.61 -30.34
N ARG A 160 -1.43 2.64 -29.73
CA ARG A 160 -0.86 3.80 -30.46
C ARG A 160 0.35 3.44 -31.30
N TRP A 161 1.18 2.51 -30.84
CA TRP A 161 2.30 1.96 -31.59
C TRP A 161 1.78 1.10 -32.76
N ARG A 162 0.78 0.25 -32.54
CA ARG A 162 0.17 -0.55 -33.61
C ARG A 162 -0.46 0.31 -34.71
N GLN A 163 -1.08 1.43 -34.35
CA GLN A 163 -1.64 2.38 -35.33
C GLN A 163 -0.56 3.12 -36.13
N PHE A 164 0.60 3.39 -35.52
CA PHE A 164 1.70 4.12 -36.14
C PHE A 164 3.04 3.51 -35.69
N PRO A 165 3.56 2.49 -36.40
CA PRO A 165 4.67 1.67 -35.93
C PRO A 165 6.02 2.38 -36.13
N VAL A 166 6.32 3.35 -35.27
CA VAL A 166 7.62 4.04 -35.19
C VAL A 166 8.42 3.58 -33.98
N ARG A 167 9.75 3.48 -34.13
CA ARG A 167 10.68 2.92 -33.12
C ARG A 167 10.54 3.58 -31.74
N TRP A 168 10.41 4.91 -31.68
CA TRP A 168 10.28 5.60 -30.38
C TRP A 168 8.98 5.26 -29.65
N ARG A 169 7.87 5.02 -30.36
CA ARG A 169 6.59 4.62 -29.73
C ARG A 169 6.68 3.21 -29.16
N PHE A 170 7.44 2.34 -29.81
CA PHE A 170 7.72 1.02 -29.29
C PHE A 170 8.49 1.11 -27.97
N ILE A 171 9.53 1.95 -27.90
CA ILE A 171 10.28 2.18 -26.65
C ILE A 171 9.37 2.73 -25.55
N LEU A 172 8.53 3.73 -25.87
CA LEU A 172 7.58 4.26 -24.89
C LEU A 172 6.54 3.24 -24.41
N TYR A 173 6.12 2.31 -25.27
CA TYR A 173 5.28 1.18 -24.88
C TYR A 173 6.04 0.21 -23.95
N LEU A 174 7.28 -0.12 -24.30
CA LEU A 174 8.08 -1.10 -23.57
C LEU A 174 8.32 -0.69 -22.11
N LEU A 175 8.51 0.60 -21.85
CA LEU A 175 8.76 1.13 -20.50
C LEU A 175 7.67 0.76 -19.48
N PRO A 176 6.39 1.15 -19.64
CA PRO A 176 5.33 0.77 -18.72
C PRO A 176 5.04 -0.72 -18.75
N THR A 177 5.26 -1.43 -19.86
CA THR A 177 5.10 -2.90 -19.89
C THR A 177 6.12 -3.59 -18.99
N ILE A 178 7.41 -3.23 -19.08
CA ILE A 178 8.45 -3.77 -18.19
C ILE A 178 8.15 -3.41 -16.74
N ALA A 179 7.82 -2.14 -16.48
CA ALA A 179 7.47 -1.68 -15.14
C ALA A 179 6.28 -2.46 -14.56
N MET A 180 5.23 -2.67 -15.37
CA MET A 180 4.04 -3.44 -15.00
C MET A 180 4.39 -4.89 -14.64
N LEU A 181 5.26 -5.56 -15.42
CA LEU A 181 5.72 -6.92 -15.14
C LEU A 181 6.51 -7.02 -13.83
N LEU A 182 7.22 -5.95 -13.45
CA LEU A 182 7.91 -5.85 -12.17
C LEU A 182 7.00 -5.47 -10.99
N THR A 183 5.73 -5.13 -11.25
CA THR A 183 4.76 -4.70 -10.23
C THR A 183 3.84 -5.84 -9.80
N GLY A 184 3.61 -6.86 -10.64
CA GLY A 184 2.65 -7.91 -10.31
C GLY A 184 2.40 -8.94 -11.40
N TRP A 185 1.81 -10.07 -11.00
CA TRP A 185 1.35 -11.14 -11.90
C TRP A 185 0.30 -10.65 -12.92
N ILE A 186 -0.48 -9.63 -12.57
CA ILE A 186 -1.46 -8.99 -13.47
C ILE A 186 -0.78 -8.46 -14.73
N GLY A 187 0.47 -8.01 -14.63
CA GLY A 187 1.24 -7.57 -15.80
C GLY A 187 1.42 -8.68 -16.84
N TRP A 188 1.60 -9.93 -16.39
CA TRP A 188 1.70 -11.07 -17.30
C TRP A 188 0.39 -11.35 -18.01
N LEU A 189 -0.76 -11.21 -17.33
CA LEU A 189 -2.07 -11.36 -17.97
C LEU A 189 -2.30 -10.30 -19.06
N VAL A 190 -1.97 -9.04 -18.76
CA VAL A 190 -2.08 -7.95 -19.72
C VAL A 190 -1.19 -8.20 -20.93
N LEU A 191 0.08 -8.58 -20.70
CA LEU A 191 1.01 -8.93 -21.77
C LEU A 191 0.51 -10.10 -22.62
N LEU A 192 -0.01 -11.17 -22.00
CA LEU A 192 -0.58 -12.31 -22.72
C LEU A 192 -1.78 -11.89 -23.58
N ALA A 193 -2.61 -10.99 -23.09
CA ALA A 193 -3.74 -10.48 -23.85
C ALA A 193 -3.31 -9.52 -24.97
N GLU A 194 -2.27 -8.70 -24.79
CA GLU A 194 -1.63 -7.93 -25.86
C GLU A 194 -1.01 -8.84 -26.93
N LEU A 195 -0.35 -9.93 -26.53
CA LEU A 195 0.19 -10.94 -27.45
C LEU A 195 -0.93 -11.66 -28.22
N ALA A 196 -1.99 -12.07 -27.53
CA ALA A 196 -3.17 -12.66 -28.17
C ALA A 196 -3.79 -11.69 -29.18
N TYR A 197 -3.85 -10.39 -28.87
CA TYR A 197 -4.31 -9.37 -29.81
C TYR A 197 -3.47 -9.30 -31.09
N VAL A 198 -2.16 -9.53 -31.02
CA VAL A 198 -1.29 -9.56 -32.21
C VAL A 198 -1.46 -10.84 -33.02
N VAL A 199 -1.56 -12.00 -32.35
CA VAL A 199 -1.55 -13.31 -32.99
C VAL A 199 -2.92 -13.70 -33.57
N VAL A 200 -4.02 -13.39 -32.89
CA VAL A 200 -5.37 -13.85 -33.29
C VAL A 200 -5.86 -13.31 -34.64
N PRO A 201 -5.59 -12.04 -35.04
CA PRO A 201 -5.98 -11.53 -36.36
C PRO A 201 -5.32 -12.27 -37.53
N TRP A 202 -4.11 -12.85 -37.33
CA TRP A 202 -3.47 -13.70 -38.34
C TRP A 202 -4.25 -14.99 -38.64
N LEU A 203 -5.16 -15.37 -37.74
CA LEU A 203 -5.93 -16.61 -37.83
C LEU A 203 -7.35 -16.39 -38.40
N ARG A 204 -7.76 -15.16 -38.78
CA ARG A 204 -9.19 -14.87 -39.07
C ARG A 204 -9.44 -13.88 -40.21
N THR A 205 -10.65 -14.01 -40.79
CA THR A 205 -11.18 -13.24 -41.92
C THR A 205 -11.58 -11.79 -41.57
N GLU A 206 -11.40 -10.86 -42.51
CA GLU A 206 -11.51 -9.39 -42.35
C GLU A 206 -12.83 -8.89 -41.71
N GLN A 207 -13.95 -9.59 -41.89
CA GLN A 207 -15.26 -9.14 -41.40
C GLN A 207 -15.42 -9.16 -39.87
N ASN A 208 -14.60 -9.92 -39.14
CA ASN A 208 -14.71 -10.06 -37.68
C ASN A 208 -13.75 -9.17 -36.87
N GLY A 209 -12.90 -8.38 -37.54
CA GLY A 209 -11.81 -7.64 -36.88
C GLY A 209 -12.26 -6.65 -35.80
N LYS A 210 -13.35 -5.90 -36.02
CA LYS A 210 -13.84 -4.90 -35.06
C LYS A 210 -14.44 -5.52 -33.79
N ARG A 211 -15.21 -6.61 -33.93
CA ARG A 211 -15.81 -7.30 -32.78
C ARG A 211 -14.73 -7.90 -31.88
N TRP A 212 -13.68 -8.44 -32.49
CA TRP A 212 -12.51 -8.95 -31.78
C TRP A 212 -11.76 -7.88 -31.03
N LEU A 213 -11.45 -6.74 -31.67
CA LEU A 213 -10.82 -5.60 -31.00
C LEU A 213 -11.58 -5.22 -29.72
N TYR A 214 -12.91 -5.12 -29.81
CA TYR A 214 -13.74 -4.79 -28.65
C TYR A 214 -13.77 -5.89 -27.60
N GLY A 215 -13.87 -7.16 -28.00
CA GLY A 215 -13.80 -8.29 -27.09
C GLY A 215 -12.47 -8.34 -26.33
N THR A 216 -11.35 -8.09 -27.01
CA THR A 216 -10.03 -8.05 -26.40
C THR A 216 -9.86 -6.87 -25.46
N ILE A 217 -10.35 -5.67 -25.80
CA ILE A 217 -10.34 -4.52 -24.89
C ILE A 217 -11.15 -4.83 -23.63
N VAL A 218 -12.33 -5.44 -23.76
CA VAL A 218 -13.15 -5.82 -22.60
C VAL A 218 -12.46 -6.88 -21.76
N ALA A 219 -11.87 -7.91 -22.38
CA ALA A 219 -11.12 -8.94 -21.67
C ALA A 219 -9.92 -8.34 -20.92
N LEU A 220 -9.16 -7.45 -21.56
CA LEU A 220 -8.05 -6.71 -20.95
C LEU A 220 -8.50 -5.89 -19.74
N LEU A 221 -9.63 -5.16 -19.88
CA LEU A 221 -10.18 -4.38 -18.78
C LEU A 221 -10.63 -5.29 -17.62
N ILE A 222 -11.32 -6.39 -17.89
CA ILE A 222 -11.78 -7.31 -16.85
C ILE A 222 -10.59 -7.97 -16.15
N MET A 223 -9.61 -8.49 -16.91
CA MET A 223 -8.43 -9.18 -16.37
C MET A 223 -7.51 -8.24 -15.60
N GLY A 224 -7.43 -6.96 -15.99
CA GLY A 224 -6.66 -5.97 -15.24
C GLY A 224 -7.39 -5.46 -14.00
N ILE A 225 -8.68 -5.10 -14.14
CA ILE A 225 -9.40 -4.35 -13.11
C ILE A 225 -9.97 -5.24 -12.01
N VAL A 226 -10.51 -6.42 -12.35
CA VAL A 226 -11.21 -7.26 -11.35
C VAL A 226 -10.28 -7.79 -10.26
N PRO A 227 -9.09 -8.36 -10.57
CA PRO A 227 -8.19 -8.85 -9.52
C PRO A 227 -7.66 -7.71 -8.64
N LEU A 228 -7.41 -6.53 -9.25
CA LEU A 228 -6.98 -5.36 -8.49
C LEU A 228 -8.04 -4.86 -7.51
N ILE A 229 -9.32 -4.97 -7.87
CA ILE A 229 -10.41 -4.61 -6.97
C ILE A 229 -10.57 -5.63 -5.87
N SER A 230 -10.54 -6.94 -6.18
CA SER A 230 -10.71 -7.98 -5.16
C SER A 230 -9.68 -7.85 -4.06
N ASP A 231 -8.42 -7.61 -4.42
CA ASP A 231 -7.31 -7.47 -3.47
C ASP A 231 -7.40 -6.16 -2.68
N SER A 232 -8.12 -5.18 -3.22
CA SER A 232 -8.31 -3.90 -2.56
C SER A 232 -9.56 -3.85 -1.69
N LEU A 233 -10.47 -4.83 -1.70
CA LEU A 233 -11.72 -4.73 -0.94
C LEU A 233 -11.46 -4.44 0.55
N PRO A 234 -12.29 -3.59 1.19
CA PRO A 234 -12.11 -3.23 2.58
C PRO A 234 -12.28 -4.45 3.48
N GLN A 235 -11.16 -4.90 4.05
CA GLN A 235 -11.21 -5.67 5.27
C GLN A 235 -11.48 -4.66 6.40
N PRO A 236 -12.47 -4.92 7.27
CA PRO A 236 -12.69 -4.10 8.45
C PRO A 236 -11.40 -4.10 9.28
N GLN A 237 -10.93 -2.91 9.65
CA GLN A 237 -9.68 -2.75 10.39
C GLN A 237 -9.91 -1.87 11.61
N PRO A 238 -9.21 -2.12 12.72
CA PRO A 238 -9.25 -1.22 13.87
C PRO A 238 -8.74 0.18 13.53
N ASP A 239 -9.24 1.17 14.26
CA ASP A 239 -8.66 2.51 14.26
C ASP A 239 -7.37 2.52 15.10
N TRP A 240 -6.31 1.95 14.54
CA TRP A 240 -5.00 1.87 15.20
C TRP A 240 -4.47 3.24 15.61
N GLN A 241 -4.73 4.27 14.81
CA GLN A 241 -4.31 5.63 15.11
C GLN A 241 -5.02 6.14 16.38
N GLY A 242 -6.35 6.02 16.42
CA GLY A 242 -7.13 6.41 17.60
C GLY A 242 -6.74 5.64 18.85
N ILE A 243 -6.49 4.33 18.72
CA ILE A 243 -6.07 3.46 19.82
C ILE A 243 -4.70 3.88 20.37
N VAL A 244 -3.70 4.12 19.51
CA VAL A 244 -2.36 4.51 19.94
C VAL A 244 -2.35 5.90 20.56
N HIS A 245 -3.07 6.86 19.99
CA HIS A 245 -3.19 8.19 20.59
C HIS A 245 -3.83 8.13 21.97
N TRP A 246 -4.93 7.39 22.10
CA TRP A 246 -5.59 7.21 23.39
C TRP A 246 -4.67 6.55 24.43
N ALA A 247 -3.95 5.48 24.05
CA ALA A 247 -3.04 4.81 24.95
C ALA A 247 -1.86 5.70 25.35
N ALA A 248 -1.34 6.51 24.41
CA ALA A 248 -0.22 7.42 24.66
C ALA A 248 -0.64 8.61 25.54
N ASP A 249 -1.84 9.14 25.35
CA ASP A 249 -2.37 10.25 26.15
C ASP A 249 -2.62 9.83 27.61
N GLU A 250 -3.01 8.56 27.83
CA GLU A 250 -3.26 8.01 29.17
C GLU A 250 -1.97 7.48 29.85
N ARG A 251 -0.96 7.08 29.06
CA ARG A 251 0.29 6.52 29.59
C ARG A 251 1.24 7.63 30.04
N ASP A 252 1.51 7.69 31.33
CA ASP A 252 2.62 8.50 31.84
C ASP A 252 3.98 7.89 31.45
N SER A 253 4.95 8.76 31.18
CA SER A 253 6.37 8.46 30.97
C SER A 253 7.01 7.61 32.07
N SER A 254 6.47 7.63 33.29
CA SER A 254 6.94 6.79 34.40
C SER A 254 6.39 5.36 34.35
N ALA A 255 5.28 5.11 33.65
CA ALA A 255 4.63 3.81 33.61
C ALA A 255 5.36 2.86 32.66
N VAL A 256 5.63 1.65 33.14
CA VAL A 256 6.32 0.62 32.36
C VAL A 256 5.34 -0.01 31.37
N ALA A 257 5.76 -0.20 30.11
CA ALA A 257 5.01 -0.97 29.13
C ALA A 257 5.71 -2.30 28.83
N LEU A 258 4.99 -3.40 28.98
CA LEU A 258 5.34 -4.70 28.45
C LEU A 258 4.67 -4.85 27.09
N TYR A 259 5.41 -5.23 26.07
CA TYR A 259 4.80 -5.47 24.76
C TYR A 259 5.29 -6.74 24.08
N VAL A 260 4.35 -7.41 23.42
CA VAL A 260 4.55 -8.58 22.58
C VAL A 260 3.85 -8.29 21.27
N LEU A 261 4.53 -7.59 20.37
CA LEU A 261 4.01 -7.22 19.07
C LEU A 261 5.07 -7.54 18.01
N PRO A 262 4.67 -8.10 16.85
CA PRO A 262 5.53 -8.17 15.68
C PRO A 262 6.01 -6.77 15.25
N ASP A 263 7.25 -6.65 14.78
CA ASP A 263 7.82 -5.35 14.37
C ASP A 263 7.07 -4.73 13.17
N ASP A 264 6.39 -5.55 12.39
CA ASP A 264 5.59 -5.18 11.21
C ASP A 264 4.11 -4.90 11.55
N HIS A 265 3.73 -4.97 12.83
CA HIS A 265 2.36 -4.70 13.27
C HIS A 265 2.02 -3.19 13.13
N PRO A 266 0.80 -2.80 12.66
CA PRO A 266 0.38 -1.41 12.53
C PRO A 266 0.61 -0.53 13.76
N LEU A 267 0.39 -1.10 14.94
CA LEU A 267 0.58 -0.39 16.20
C LEU A 267 2.02 0.13 16.34
N ILE A 268 3.03 -0.66 15.93
CA ILE A 268 4.44 -0.24 15.95
C ILE A 268 4.70 0.92 14.99
N TYR A 269 4.02 0.96 13.83
CA TYR A 269 4.12 2.11 12.92
C TYR A 269 3.61 3.40 13.57
N TYR A 270 2.43 3.36 14.21
CA TYR A 270 1.86 4.54 14.86
C TYR A 270 2.59 4.92 16.13
N ASP A 271 3.10 3.94 16.87
CA ASP A 271 3.96 4.15 18.02
C ASP A 271 5.15 5.06 17.66
N ARG A 272 5.86 4.78 16.55
CA ARG A 272 6.97 5.63 16.08
C ARG A 272 6.58 7.08 15.79
N GLN A 273 5.30 7.38 15.60
CA GLN A 273 4.80 8.73 15.35
C GLN A 273 4.36 9.45 16.62
N VAL A 274 3.83 8.71 17.59
CA VAL A 274 3.18 9.24 18.80
C VAL A 274 4.08 9.12 20.04
N GLY A 275 5.03 8.18 20.02
CA GLY A 275 5.93 7.88 21.13
C GLY A 275 5.28 7.06 22.24
N LEU A 276 4.35 6.16 21.89
CA LEU A 276 3.67 5.33 22.89
C LEU A 276 4.66 4.47 23.69
N LEU A 277 5.75 4.01 23.08
CA LEU A 277 6.80 3.16 23.64
C LEU A 277 8.11 3.93 23.92
N ASP A 278 8.16 5.25 23.74
CA ASP A 278 9.38 6.08 23.93
C ASP A 278 9.89 6.12 25.39
N ALA A 279 9.05 5.72 26.34
CA ALA A 279 9.36 5.64 27.77
C ALA A 279 9.96 4.26 28.16
N ILE A 280 9.72 3.80 29.39
CA ILE A 280 10.20 2.48 29.85
C ILE A 280 9.38 1.39 29.16
N ALA A 281 9.85 0.87 28.04
CA ALA A 281 9.23 -0.22 27.31
C ALA A 281 10.11 -1.48 27.32
N ILE A 282 9.50 -2.65 27.54
CA ILE A 282 10.16 -3.95 27.55
C ILE A 282 9.55 -4.79 26.43
N ASN A 283 10.37 -5.04 25.40
CA ASN A 283 10.02 -5.93 24.31
C ASN A 283 10.13 -7.38 24.78
N LEU A 284 9.01 -8.10 24.78
CA LEU A 284 8.93 -9.53 25.06
C LEU A 284 8.62 -10.34 23.79
N GLY A 285 8.51 -9.68 22.62
CA GLY A 285 8.25 -10.29 21.32
C GLY A 285 9.49 -10.68 20.51
N TRP A 286 10.68 -10.18 20.86
CA TRP A 286 11.93 -10.50 20.13
C TRP A 286 12.36 -11.97 20.23
N GLN A 287 11.89 -12.68 21.26
CA GLN A 287 12.01 -14.13 21.39
C GLN A 287 10.85 -14.68 22.24
N GLN A 288 10.61 -15.99 22.18
CA GLN A 288 9.63 -16.64 23.04
C GLN A 288 10.24 -16.92 24.42
N PHE A 289 9.80 -16.18 25.43
CA PHE A 289 10.18 -16.40 26.82
C PHE A 289 9.32 -17.50 27.46
N THR A 290 9.90 -18.28 28.37
CA THR A 290 9.12 -19.23 29.17
C THR A 290 8.25 -18.47 30.19
N PRO A 291 7.12 -19.06 30.64
CA PRO A 291 6.28 -18.43 31.67
C PRO A 291 7.05 -18.02 32.93
N ALA A 292 8.00 -18.85 33.38
CA ALA A 292 8.83 -18.55 34.56
C ALA A 292 9.76 -17.34 34.35
N GLN A 293 10.24 -17.11 33.12
CA GLN A 293 11.05 -15.94 32.79
C GLN A 293 10.19 -14.67 32.73
N ILE A 294 8.98 -14.76 32.15
CA ILE A 294 8.03 -13.65 32.13
C ILE A 294 7.67 -13.26 33.56
N ASP A 295 7.39 -14.24 34.41
CA ASP A 295 7.10 -14.03 35.83
C ASP A 295 8.29 -13.40 36.60
N ASP A 296 9.54 -13.81 36.34
CA ASP A 296 10.71 -13.11 36.92
C ASP A 296 10.81 -11.64 36.47
N ILE A 297 10.49 -11.35 35.20
CA ILE A 297 10.45 -9.98 34.68
C ILE A 297 9.35 -9.17 35.36
N VAL A 298 8.12 -9.70 35.41
CA VAL A 298 6.97 -9.01 36.03
C VAL A 298 7.19 -8.81 37.54
N ARG A 299 7.76 -9.78 38.26
CA ARG A 299 8.10 -9.63 39.68
C ARG A 299 9.10 -8.51 39.94
N ARG A 300 10.05 -8.25 39.02
CA ARG A 300 10.95 -7.09 39.13
C ARG A 300 10.22 -5.75 38.96
N LEU A 301 9.04 -5.78 38.35
CA LEU A 301 8.15 -4.62 38.18
C LEU A 301 7.09 -4.52 39.28
N GLN A 302 7.09 -5.39 40.31
CA GLN A 302 6.05 -5.40 41.34
C GLN A 302 5.87 -4.05 42.07
N ASN A 303 6.94 -3.27 42.18
CA ASN A 303 6.90 -1.94 42.83
C ASN A 303 6.47 -0.81 41.88
N GLN A 304 6.22 -1.11 40.60
CA GLN A 304 5.73 -0.12 39.65
C GLN A 304 4.23 0.13 39.91
N PRO A 305 3.80 1.39 40.09
CA PRO A 305 2.40 1.70 40.39
C PRO A 305 1.49 1.35 39.23
N VAL A 306 1.97 1.51 37.99
CA VAL A 306 1.22 1.26 36.76
C VAL A 306 2.06 0.43 35.81
N ILE A 307 1.45 -0.61 35.24
CA ILE A 307 2.00 -1.40 34.14
C ILE A 307 1.01 -1.38 32.98
N TRP A 308 1.51 -1.04 31.79
CA TRP A 308 0.83 -1.20 30.53
C TRP A 308 1.24 -2.51 29.87
N VAL A 309 0.28 -3.19 29.26
CA VAL A 309 0.47 -4.45 28.54
C VAL A 309 -0.10 -4.29 27.14
N LEU A 310 0.75 -4.48 26.12
CA LEU A 310 0.40 -4.39 24.71
C LEU A 310 0.79 -5.70 24.02
N VAL A 311 -0.12 -6.65 23.95
CA VAL A 311 0.19 -8.02 23.54
C VAL A 311 -0.74 -8.51 22.44
N THR A 312 -0.26 -9.44 21.63
CA THR A 312 -1.12 -10.21 20.74
C THR A 312 -2.11 -11.07 21.54
N THR A 313 -3.27 -11.37 20.98
CA THR A 313 -4.29 -12.25 21.58
C THR A 313 -4.00 -13.73 21.35
N ASP A 314 -2.80 -14.07 20.86
CA ASP A 314 -2.36 -15.46 20.73
C ASP A 314 -2.02 -16.06 22.12
N ALA A 315 -1.73 -17.36 22.16
CA ALA A 315 -1.47 -18.05 23.42
C ALA A 315 -0.25 -17.49 24.18
N TYR A 316 0.74 -16.94 23.48
CA TYR A 316 1.93 -16.39 24.09
C TYR A 316 1.67 -15.00 24.68
N GLY A 317 1.07 -14.10 23.90
CA GLY A 317 0.67 -12.78 24.36
C GLY A 317 -0.35 -12.84 25.50
N GLN A 318 -1.32 -13.76 25.43
CA GLN A 318 -2.26 -14.01 26.53
C GLN A 318 -1.55 -14.47 27.80
N GLY A 319 -0.54 -15.35 27.70
CA GLY A 319 0.26 -15.77 28.85
C GLY A 319 1.02 -14.62 29.51
N VAL A 320 1.54 -13.67 28.71
CA VAL A 320 2.18 -12.45 29.23
C VAL A 320 1.16 -11.57 29.94
N HIS A 321 -0.02 -11.37 29.34
CA HIS A 321 -1.11 -10.63 29.95
C HIS A 321 -1.54 -11.21 31.30
N ASP A 322 -1.76 -12.52 31.37
CA ASP A 322 -2.27 -13.18 32.57
C ASP A 322 -1.28 -13.07 33.74
N ILE A 323 0.02 -13.20 33.46
CA ILE A 323 1.09 -13.02 34.47
C ILE A 323 1.18 -11.55 34.90
N ALA A 324 1.08 -10.60 33.97
CA ALA A 324 1.14 -9.17 34.29
C ALA A 324 -0.08 -8.68 35.09
N ALA A 325 -1.23 -9.34 34.94
CA ALA A 325 -2.45 -9.05 35.66
C ALA A 325 -2.45 -9.59 37.11
N GLU A 326 -1.57 -10.54 37.45
CA GLU A 326 -1.54 -11.17 38.76
C GLU A 326 -1.25 -10.15 39.88
N GLY A 327 -2.17 -10.03 40.85
CA GLY A 327 -2.03 -9.13 41.99
C GLY A 327 -2.21 -7.64 41.65
N ARG A 328 -2.85 -7.31 40.52
CA ARG A 328 -3.11 -5.93 40.10
C ARG A 328 -4.57 -5.73 39.67
N GLN A 329 -5.06 -4.50 39.85
CA GLN A 329 -6.38 -4.13 39.37
C GLN A 329 -6.31 -3.66 37.92
N GLN A 330 -7.09 -4.30 37.04
CA GLN A 330 -7.26 -3.81 35.67
C GLN A 330 -8.13 -2.55 35.67
N VAL A 331 -7.53 -1.43 35.28
CA VAL A 331 -8.25 -0.13 35.21
C VAL A 331 -8.86 0.06 33.83
N VAL A 332 -8.12 -0.33 32.80
CA VAL A 332 -8.48 -0.11 31.40
C VAL A 332 -8.08 -1.33 30.57
N SER A 333 -8.95 -1.73 29.65
CA SER A 333 -8.62 -2.75 28.65
C SER A 333 -9.38 -2.47 27.36
N GLN A 334 -8.66 -2.57 26.24
CA GLN A 334 -9.21 -2.48 24.90
C GLN A 334 -8.63 -3.61 24.06
N VAL A 335 -9.51 -4.37 23.42
CA VAL A 335 -9.16 -5.39 22.43
C VAL A 335 -9.46 -4.81 21.05
N ALA A 336 -8.47 -4.86 20.16
CA ALA A 336 -8.56 -4.37 18.80
C ALA A 336 -7.95 -5.41 17.87
N ASP A 337 -8.80 -6.11 17.11
CA ASP A 337 -8.42 -7.23 16.24
C ASP A 337 -7.65 -8.32 17.00
N ASP A 338 -6.35 -8.44 16.77
CA ASP A 338 -5.45 -9.41 17.37
C ASP A 338 -4.59 -8.83 18.49
N VAL A 339 -4.85 -7.59 18.95
CA VAL A 339 -4.09 -6.94 20.01
C VAL A 339 -4.95 -6.57 21.20
N LEU A 340 -4.40 -6.85 22.38
CA LEU A 340 -4.92 -6.43 23.67
C LEU A 340 -4.01 -5.34 24.25
N ILE A 341 -4.61 -4.20 24.58
CA ILE A 341 -3.98 -3.10 25.30
C ILE A 341 -4.67 -2.97 26.64
N ALA A 342 -3.91 -3.14 27.73
CA ALA A 342 -4.44 -3.07 29.08
C ALA A 342 -3.53 -2.26 30.01
N ARG A 343 -4.16 -1.62 31.00
CA ARG A 343 -3.51 -0.90 32.10
C ARG A 343 -3.85 -1.57 33.43
N TYR A 344 -2.81 -1.88 34.18
CA TYR A 344 -2.89 -2.47 35.51
C TYR A 344 -2.29 -1.55 36.56
N ASP A 345 -3.07 -1.24 37.58
CA ASP A 345 -2.62 -0.45 38.71
C ASP A 345 -2.38 -1.39 39.90
N LEU A 346 -1.36 -1.09 40.69
CA LEU A 346 -1.08 -1.80 41.94
C LEU A 346 -2.21 -1.52 42.95
N GLU A 347 -2.73 -2.57 43.60
CA GLU A 347 -3.80 -2.47 44.61
C GLU A 347 -3.43 -1.63 45.84
#